data_AF-A0A2N2TA43-F1
#
_entry.id   AF-A0A2N2TA43-F1
#
_cell.length_a   1.000
_cell.length_b   1.000
_cell.length_c   1.000
_cell.angle_alpha   90.00
_cell.angle_beta   90.00
_cell.angle_gamma   90.00
#
_symmetry.space_group_name_H-M   'P 1'
#
loop_
_entity.id
_entity.type
_entity.pdbx_description
1 polymer ?
#
loop_
_entity_poly.entity_id
_entity_poly.type
_entity_poly.pdbx_seq_one_letter_code
_entity_poly.pdbx_strand_id
1 'polypeptide(L)'
;MNQSLEALMGSICRALRDEILPELSSDHARSQLAGVLDVLDKVESMVVWSPDVVREQMDLIESCLSKALVCIAASGHSAPSGIAADEPVNPATQTALLAALADAEHRFARFTDWLFSPPERLPGPLSDELHELLRTTLRNTLKAQRRLVPSADFASMTAPRPQASAKGGTP
;
A
#
# COMPACT_ATOMS: atom_id res chain seq x y z
N MET A 1 11.94 23.91 1.47
CA MET A 1 12.43 22.63 2.02
C MET A 1 11.24 21.72 2.20
N ASN A 2 11.01 20.78 1.26
CA ASN A 2 9.99 19.74 1.40
C ASN A 2 10.72 18.45 1.79
N GLN A 3 10.91 18.21 3.09
CA GLN A 3 11.33 16.88 3.56
C GLN A 3 10.17 15.91 3.36
N SER A 4 10.47 14.67 2.94
CA SER A 4 9.47 13.62 2.89
C SER A 4 8.93 13.35 4.29
N LEU A 5 7.66 12.96 4.38
CA LEU A 5 7.02 12.62 5.65
C LEU A 5 7.76 11.50 6.39
N GLU A 6 8.34 10.55 5.65
CA GLU A 6 9.24 9.51 6.17
C GLU A 6 10.49 10.12 6.84
N ALA A 7 11.17 11.06 6.18
CA ALA A 7 12.35 11.71 6.75
C ALA A 7 12.01 12.56 7.99
N LEU A 8 10.83 13.17 8.01
CA LEU A 8 10.32 13.91 9.15
C LEU A 8 9.95 12.99 10.32
N MET A 9 9.26 11.88 10.06
CA MET A 9 8.92 10.91 11.10
C MET A 9 10.16 10.24 11.68
N GLY A 10 11.10 9.83 10.82
CA GLY A 10 12.37 9.25 11.25
C GLY A 10 13.27 10.23 12.00
N SER A 11 13.15 11.55 11.77
CA SER A 11 13.86 12.55 12.57
C SER A 11 13.20 12.74 13.95
N ILE A 12 11.86 12.77 14.01
CA ILE A 12 11.10 12.82 15.27
C ILE A 12 11.39 11.60 16.13
N CYS A 13 11.31 10.38 15.58
CA CYS A 13 11.57 9.15 16.33
C CYS A 13 13.00 9.10 16.89
N ARG A 14 14.00 9.57 16.11
CA ARG A 14 15.39 9.68 16.57
C ARG A 14 15.53 10.69 17.70
N ALA A 15 15.01 11.90 17.55
CA ALA A 15 15.06 12.90 18.61
C ALA A 15 14.40 12.39 19.91
N LEU A 16 13.25 11.72 19.79
CA LEU A 16 12.57 11.13 20.93
C LEU A 16 13.38 10.04 21.63
N ARG A 17 14.08 9.16 20.89
CA ARG A 17 14.87 8.05 21.44
C ARG A 17 16.23 8.49 21.96
N ASP A 18 16.91 9.35 21.23
CA ASP A 18 18.33 9.64 21.44
C ASP A 18 18.54 10.90 22.28
N GLU A 19 17.60 11.84 22.25
CA GLU A 19 17.71 13.13 22.95
C GLU A 19 16.74 13.23 24.12
N ILE A 20 15.48 12.80 23.96
CA ILE A 20 14.44 12.98 25.00
C ILE A 20 14.45 11.83 26.02
N LEU A 21 14.51 10.56 25.58
CA LEU A 21 14.45 9.40 26.47
C LEU A 21 15.51 9.43 27.60
N PRO A 22 16.79 9.81 27.36
CA PRO A 22 17.81 9.84 28.42
C PRO A 22 17.53 10.86 29.52
N GLU A 23 16.82 11.95 29.21
CA GLU A 23 16.49 13.03 30.14
C GLU A 23 15.28 12.69 31.03
N LEU A 24 14.57 11.59 30.74
CA LEU A 24 13.38 11.19 31.49
C LEU A 24 13.73 10.38 32.75
N SER A 25 13.63 11.03 33.90
CA SER A 25 13.86 10.40 35.22
C SER A 25 12.72 9.49 35.69
N SER A 26 11.47 9.82 35.36
CA SER A 26 10.27 9.10 35.81
C SER A 26 9.95 7.87 34.95
N ASP A 27 9.70 6.72 35.61
CA ASP A 27 9.19 5.51 34.95
C ASP A 27 7.87 5.75 34.21
N HIS A 28 7.00 6.61 34.76
CA HIS A 28 5.75 6.97 34.11
C HIS A 28 6.01 7.71 32.79
N ALA A 29 6.90 8.70 32.80
CA ALA A 29 7.26 9.45 31.59
C ALA A 29 7.92 8.57 30.53
N ARG A 30 8.81 7.66 30.94
CA ARG A 30 9.42 6.66 30.04
C ARG A 30 8.37 5.72 29.43
N SER A 31 7.38 5.28 30.21
CA SER A 31 6.27 4.47 29.70
C SER A 31 5.38 5.22 28.73
N GLN A 32 5.11 6.52 28.95
CA GLN A 32 4.34 7.34 28.01
C GLN A 32 5.10 7.54 26.70
N LEU A 33 6.40 7.84 26.77
CA LEU A 33 7.25 7.98 25.60
C LEU A 33 7.32 6.68 24.77
N ALA A 34 7.41 5.53 25.43
CA ALA A 34 7.34 4.23 24.75
C ALA A 34 6.01 4.04 24.00
N GLY A 35 4.88 4.47 24.59
CA GLY A 35 3.58 4.46 23.92
C GLY A 35 3.51 5.40 22.72
N VAL A 36 4.11 6.60 22.81
CA VAL A 36 4.20 7.54 21.69
C VAL A 36 5.04 6.95 20.55
N LEU A 37 6.19 6.36 20.85
CA LEU A 37 7.03 5.69 19.86
C LEU A 37 6.31 4.51 19.19
N ASP A 38 5.58 3.70 19.94
CA ASP A 38 4.76 2.61 19.40
C ASP A 38 3.66 3.12 18.46
N VAL A 39 2.99 4.23 18.81
CA VAL A 39 2.01 4.86 17.92
C VAL A 39 2.68 5.42 16.67
N LEU A 40 3.84 6.07 16.80
CA LEU A 40 4.57 6.62 15.66
C LEU A 40 5.05 5.51 14.72
N ASP A 41 5.58 4.40 15.23
CA ASP A 41 6.00 3.24 14.44
C ASP A 41 4.78 2.61 13.70
N LYS A 42 3.61 2.55 14.36
CA LYS A 42 2.35 2.11 13.72
C LYS A 42 1.89 3.09 12.64
N VAL A 43 1.94 4.39 12.92
CA VAL A 43 1.60 5.42 11.93
C VAL A 43 2.58 5.37 10.76
N GLU A 44 3.87 5.12 10.99
CA GLU A 44 4.87 4.97 9.93
C GLU A 44 4.50 3.82 8.99
N SER A 45 4.12 2.69 9.57
CA SER A 45 3.63 1.52 8.83
C SER A 45 2.33 1.77 8.05
N MET A 46 1.52 2.75 8.48
CA MET A 46 0.28 3.16 7.82
C MET A 46 0.48 4.27 6.78
N VAL A 47 1.50 5.12 6.98
CA VAL A 47 1.78 6.32 6.18
C VAL A 47 2.72 6.01 5.01
N VAL A 48 3.63 5.05 5.17
CA VAL A 48 4.48 4.55 4.10
C VAL A 48 3.79 3.33 3.49
N TRP A 49 3.22 3.48 2.29
CA TRP A 49 2.92 2.30 1.48
C TRP A 49 4.25 1.56 1.31
N SER A 50 4.36 0.37 1.92
CA SER A 50 5.59 -0.43 1.84
C SER A 50 6.06 -0.45 0.38
N PRO A 51 7.32 -0.08 0.10
CA PRO A 51 7.86 -0.09 -1.27
C PRO A 51 7.61 -1.43 -1.96
N ASP A 52 7.60 -2.52 -1.21
CA ASP A 52 7.33 -3.86 -1.74
C ASP A 52 5.89 -4.04 -2.20
N VAL A 53 4.92 -3.47 -1.48
CA VAL A 53 3.50 -3.52 -1.88
C VAL A 53 3.21 -2.57 -3.05
N VAL A 54 3.92 -1.44 -3.14
CA VAL A 54 3.84 -0.56 -4.32
C VAL A 54 4.39 -1.28 -5.55
N ARG A 55 5.57 -1.93 -5.42
CA ARG A 55 6.18 -2.72 -6.50
C ARG A 55 5.29 -3.89 -6.92
N GLU A 56 4.73 -4.63 -5.97
CA GLU A 56 3.83 -5.74 -6.27
C GLU A 56 2.57 -5.28 -7.02
N GLN A 57 1.98 -4.14 -6.66
CA GLN A 57 0.83 -3.59 -7.39
C GLN A 57 1.20 -3.17 -8.80
N MET A 58 2.35 -2.51 -8.97
CA MET A 58 2.88 -2.15 -10.28
C MET A 58 3.07 -3.40 -11.15
N ASP A 59 3.73 -4.43 -10.62
CA ASP A 59 3.99 -5.69 -11.35
C ASP A 59 2.70 -6.41 -11.75
N LEU A 60 1.68 -6.42 -10.87
CA LEU A 60 0.36 -6.99 -11.16
C LEU A 60 -0.32 -6.26 -12.33
N ILE A 61 -0.30 -4.92 -12.31
CA ILE A 61 -0.90 -4.09 -13.36
C ILE A 61 -0.14 -4.28 -14.68
N GLU A 62 1.19 -4.22 -14.68
CA GLU A 62 2.01 -4.39 -15.88
C GLU A 62 1.83 -5.79 -16.49
N SER A 63 1.78 -6.82 -15.66
CA SER A 63 1.50 -8.18 -16.13
C SER A 63 0.12 -8.28 -16.77
N CYS A 64 -0.89 -7.60 -16.21
CA CYS A 64 -2.23 -7.56 -16.79
C CYS A 64 -2.24 -6.87 -18.16
N LEU A 65 -1.65 -5.68 -18.25
CA LEU A 65 -1.60 -4.89 -19.49
C LEU A 65 -0.82 -5.63 -20.59
N SER A 66 0.32 -6.23 -20.24
CA SER A 66 1.12 -7.04 -21.16
C SER A 66 0.33 -8.23 -21.70
N LYS A 67 -0.36 -9.00 -20.84
CA LYS A 67 -1.20 -10.13 -21.26
C LYS A 67 -2.37 -9.67 -22.13
N ALA A 68 -3.05 -8.60 -21.74
CA ALA A 68 -4.17 -8.04 -22.50
C ALA A 68 -3.72 -7.63 -23.92
N LEU A 69 -2.58 -6.96 -24.05
CA LEU A 69 -1.99 -6.60 -25.35
C LEU A 69 -1.73 -7.83 -26.22
N VAL A 70 -1.18 -8.91 -25.65
CA VAL A 70 -0.96 -10.17 -26.37
C VAL A 70 -2.27 -10.80 -26.82
N CYS A 71 -3.29 -10.89 -25.96
CA CYS A 71 -4.60 -11.47 -26.32
C CYS A 71 -5.31 -10.67 -27.43
N ILE A 72 -5.25 -9.32 -27.34
CA ILE A 72 -5.83 -8.41 -28.34
C ILE A 72 -5.13 -8.59 -29.69
N ALA A 73 -3.79 -8.59 -29.70
CA ALA A 73 -2.99 -8.74 -30.91
C ALA A 73 -3.19 -10.12 -31.56
N ALA A 74 -3.21 -11.20 -30.77
CA ALA A 74 -3.47 -12.56 -31.25
C ALA A 74 -4.85 -12.71 -31.89
N SER A 75 -5.82 -11.89 -31.46
CA SER A 75 -7.18 -11.86 -32.00
C SER A 75 -7.33 -10.90 -33.18
N GLY A 76 -6.24 -10.28 -33.66
CA GLY A 76 -6.24 -9.36 -34.81
C GLY A 76 -6.91 -8.01 -34.55
N HIS A 77 -7.12 -7.63 -33.28
CA HIS A 77 -7.71 -6.35 -32.92
C HIS A 77 -6.64 -5.31 -32.57
N SER A 78 -6.97 -4.04 -32.73
CA SER A 78 -6.12 -2.93 -32.29
C SER A 78 -6.36 -2.63 -30.81
N ALA A 79 -5.29 -2.61 -30.02
CA ALA A 79 -5.33 -2.19 -28.63
C ALA A 79 -5.57 -0.67 -28.50
N PRO A 80 -6.15 -0.19 -27.38
CA PRO A 80 -6.27 1.24 -27.14
C PRO A 80 -4.90 1.91 -27.09
N SER A 81 -4.82 3.16 -27.57
CA SER A 81 -3.58 3.93 -27.53
C SER A 81 -3.18 4.23 -26.09
N GLY A 82 -1.87 4.16 -25.82
CA GLY A 82 -1.30 4.53 -24.53
C GLY A 82 -1.61 3.55 -23.39
N ILE A 83 -1.89 2.27 -23.65
CA ILE A 83 -1.88 1.24 -22.60
C ILE A 83 -0.56 0.47 -22.52
N ALA A 84 0.24 0.50 -23.59
CA ALA A 84 1.60 -0.01 -23.57
C ALA A 84 2.51 0.93 -22.76
N ALA A 85 3.46 0.35 -22.04
CA ALA A 85 4.52 1.12 -21.41
C ALA A 85 5.47 1.67 -22.49
N ASP A 86 5.92 2.91 -22.34
CA ASP A 86 6.89 3.52 -23.24
C ASP A 86 8.29 2.89 -23.08
N GLU A 87 8.68 2.53 -21.84
CA GLU A 87 9.95 1.87 -21.54
C GLU A 87 9.85 1.08 -20.21
N PRO A 88 10.59 -0.03 -20.02
CA PRO A 88 10.66 -0.72 -18.73
C PRO A 88 11.24 0.20 -17.64
N VAL A 89 10.42 0.55 -16.66
CA VAL A 89 10.85 1.40 -15.53
C VAL A 89 11.41 0.53 -14.41
N ASN A 90 12.66 0.78 -13.99
CA ASN A 90 13.23 0.21 -12.77
C ASN A 90 13.43 1.33 -11.74
N PRO A 91 12.39 1.68 -10.96
CA PRO A 91 12.43 2.83 -10.07
C PRO A 91 13.35 2.58 -8.88
N ALA A 92 14.43 3.37 -8.77
CA ALA A 92 15.42 3.25 -7.70
C ALA A 92 15.05 4.01 -6.41
N THR A 93 14.06 4.89 -6.46
CA THR A 93 13.61 5.71 -5.31
C THR A 93 12.12 5.51 -5.05
N GLN A 94 11.68 5.73 -3.80
CA GLN A 94 10.27 5.65 -3.43
C GLN A 94 9.41 6.61 -4.26
N THR A 95 9.88 7.83 -4.51
CA THR A 95 9.18 8.81 -5.35
C THR A 95 9.05 8.32 -6.79
N ALA A 96 10.11 7.75 -7.36
CA ALA A 96 10.06 7.18 -8.71
C ALA A 96 9.12 5.96 -8.77
N LEU A 97 9.08 5.15 -7.71
CA LEU A 97 8.23 3.98 -7.62
C LEU A 97 6.73 4.36 -7.54
N LEU A 98 6.40 5.39 -6.74
CA LEU A 98 5.04 5.93 -6.68
C LEU A 98 4.61 6.58 -8.01
N ALA A 99 5.52 7.28 -8.68
CA ALA A 99 5.25 7.85 -10.00
C ALA A 99 5.01 6.75 -11.05
N ALA A 100 5.80 5.68 -11.03
CA ALA A 100 5.63 4.53 -11.91
C ALA A 100 4.31 3.79 -11.66
N LEU A 101 3.92 3.61 -10.38
CA LEU A 101 2.60 3.05 -10.05
C LEU A 101 1.47 3.93 -10.58
N ALA A 102 1.53 5.25 -10.37
CA ALA A 102 0.50 6.18 -10.85
C ALA A 102 0.35 6.15 -12.38
N ASP A 103 1.46 6.03 -13.11
CA ASP A 103 1.43 5.84 -14.57
C ASP A 103 0.77 4.51 -14.96
N ALA A 104 1.17 3.41 -14.32
CA ALA A 104 0.59 2.09 -14.56
C ALA A 104 -0.93 2.07 -14.27
N GLU A 105 -1.37 2.68 -13.17
CA GLU A 105 -2.78 2.83 -12.81
C GLU A 105 -3.55 3.66 -13.85
N HIS A 106 -2.94 4.73 -14.38
CA HIS A 106 -3.55 5.54 -15.41
C HIS A 106 -3.73 4.75 -16.73
N ARG A 107 -2.73 3.96 -17.13
CA ARG A 107 -2.83 3.06 -18.29
C ARG A 107 -3.87 1.96 -18.07
N PHE A 108 -3.94 1.41 -16.85
CA PHE A 108 -4.94 0.42 -16.47
C PHE A 108 -6.36 0.97 -16.49
N ALA A 109 -6.56 2.21 -16.05
CA ALA A 109 -7.84 2.92 -16.17
C ALA A 109 -8.25 3.08 -17.64
N ARG A 110 -7.34 3.52 -18.52
CA ARG A 110 -7.62 3.61 -19.97
C ARG A 110 -8.01 2.26 -20.57
N PHE A 111 -7.30 1.19 -20.20
CA PHE A 111 -7.64 -0.17 -20.63
C PHE A 111 -9.04 -0.57 -20.17
N THR A 112 -9.38 -0.27 -18.91
CA THR A 112 -10.69 -0.54 -18.32
C THR A 112 -11.78 0.20 -19.09
N ASP A 113 -11.65 1.51 -19.29
CA ASP A 113 -12.61 2.33 -20.02
C ASP A 113 -12.83 1.81 -21.45
N TRP A 114 -11.74 1.46 -22.15
CA TRP A 114 -11.82 0.86 -23.48
C TRP A 114 -12.54 -0.49 -23.48
N LEU A 115 -12.29 -1.36 -22.49
CA LEU A 115 -12.93 -2.69 -22.43
C LEU A 115 -14.45 -2.57 -22.21
N PHE A 116 -14.89 -1.58 -21.44
CA PHE A 116 -16.31 -1.30 -21.21
C PHE A 116 -16.98 -0.50 -22.34
N SER A 117 -16.20 0.12 -23.22
CA SER A 117 -16.71 0.88 -24.37
C SER A 117 -15.79 0.73 -25.59
N PRO A 118 -15.64 -0.49 -26.14
CA PRO A 118 -14.71 -0.73 -27.22
C PRO A 118 -15.27 -0.13 -28.53
N PRO A 119 -14.42 0.45 -29.39
CA PRO A 119 -14.83 1.07 -30.65
C PRO A 119 -15.40 0.04 -31.63
N GLU A 120 -14.97 -1.21 -31.51
CA GLU A 120 -15.46 -2.35 -32.28
C GLU A 120 -15.93 -3.44 -31.33
N ARG A 121 -16.93 -4.21 -31.76
CA ARG A 121 -17.48 -5.27 -30.92
C ARG A 121 -16.47 -6.41 -30.81
N LEU A 122 -15.92 -6.59 -29.61
CA LEU A 122 -15.01 -7.69 -29.32
C LEU A 122 -15.73 -9.05 -29.41
N PRO A 123 -15.07 -10.10 -29.91
CA PRO A 123 -15.57 -11.46 -29.80
C PRO A 123 -15.85 -11.85 -28.34
N GLY A 124 -16.94 -12.57 -28.09
CA GLY A 124 -17.32 -13.02 -26.74
C GLY A 124 -16.18 -13.66 -25.94
N PRO A 125 -15.45 -14.65 -26.51
CA PRO A 125 -14.33 -15.29 -25.81
C PRO A 125 -13.20 -14.32 -25.44
N LEU A 126 -12.85 -13.39 -26.33
CA LEU A 126 -11.83 -12.38 -26.05
C LEU A 126 -12.29 -11.41 -24.96
N SER A 127 -13.54 -10.95 -25.05
CA SER A 127 -14.14 -10.10 -24.03
C SER A 127 -14.08 -10.76 -22.66
N ASP A 128 -14.50 -12.03 -22.55
CA ASP A 128 -14.52 -12.77 -21.29
C ASP A 128 -13.11 -12.94 -20.70
N GLU A 129 -12.11 -13.26 -21.54
CA GLU A 129 -10.71 -13.38 -21.13
C GLU A 129 -10.15 -12.06 -20.59
N LEU A 130 -10.40 -10.94 -21.28
CA LEU A 130 -9.97 -9.61 -20.84
C LEU A 130 -10.64 -9.18 -19.53
N HIS A 131 -11.94 -9.48 -19.35
CA HIS A 131 -12.65 -9.22 -18.10
C HIS A 131 -12.12 -10.08 -16.94
N GLU A 132 -11.71 -11.33 -17.20
CA GLU A 132 -11.06 -12.18 -16.20
C GLU A 132 -9.71 -11.61 -15.77
N LEU A 133 -8.89 -11.16 -16.72
CA LEU A 133 -7.61 -10.50 -16.44
C LEU A 133 -7.82 -9.24 -15.58
N LEU A 134 -8.79 -8.40 -15.94
CA LEU A 134 -9.16 -7.20 -15.18
C LEU A 134 -9.55 -7.55 -13.74
N ARG A 135 -10.47 -8.50 -13.58
CA ARG A 135 -11.02 -8.90 -12.28
C ARG A 135 -9.97 -9.54 -11.37
N THR A 136 -9.12 -10.40 -11.94
CA THR A 136 -8.04 -11.05 -11.20
C THR A 136 -7.02 -10.02 -10.73
N THR A 137 -6.66 -9.06 -11.59
CA THR A 137 -5.73 -7.98 -11.24
C THR A 137 -6.29 -7.11 -10.12
N LEU A 138 -7.53 -6.62 -10.25
CA LEU A 138 -8.20 -5.84 -9.21
C LEU A 138 -8.29 -6.59 -7.87
N ARG A 139 -8.61 -7.88 -7.90
CA ARG A 139 -8.65 -8.70 -6.68
C ARG A 139 -7.28 -8.79 -6.01
N ASN A 140 -6.23 -8.95 -6.80
CA ASN A 140 -4.87 -9.10 -6.28
C ASN A 140 -4.29 -7.77 -5.78
N THR A 141 -4.57 -6.64 -6.43
CA THR A 141 -4.18 -5.31 -5.93
C THR A 141 -4.87 -5.00 -4.61
N LEU A 142 -6.18 -5.26 -4.49
CA LEU A 142 -6.91 -5.11 -3.22
C LEU A 142 -6.38 -6.04 -2.12
N LYS A 143 -5.99 -7.28 -2.47
CA LYS A 143 -5.38 -8.21 -1.52
C LYS A 143 -4.01 -7.71 -1.04
N ALA A 144 -3.21 -7.12 -1.93
CA ALA A 144 -1.94 -6.51 -1.59
C ALA A 144 -2.13 -5.32 -0.64
N GLN A 145 -3.06 -4.42 -0.96
CA GLN A 145 -3.42 -3.27 -0.11
C GLN A 145 -3.94 -3.72 1.26
N ARG A 146 -4.78 -4.76 1.32
CA ARG A 146 -5.31 -5.28 2.59
C ARG A 146 -4.21 -5.77 3.55
N ARG A 147 -3.07 -6.25 3.05
CA ARG A 147 -1.93 -6.64 3.91
C ARG A 147 -1.27 -5.44 4.59
N LEU A 148 -1.39 -4.24 4.02
CA LEU A 148 -0.86 -3.00 4.61
C LEU A 148 -1.75 -2.47 5.73
N VAL A 149 -3.05 -2.77 5.70
CA VAL A 149 -3.94 -2.40 6.79
C VAL A 149 -3.61 -3.32 7.96
N PRO A 150 -3.01 -2.82 9.05
CA PRO A 150 -2.86 -3.65 10.24
C PRO A 150 -4.25 -4.12 10.61
N SER A 151 -4.38 -5.36 11.03
CA SER A 151 -5.51 -5.75 11.87
C SER A 151 -5.33 -4.98 13.17
N ALA A 152 -5.69 -3.69 13.17
CA ALA A 152 -5.56 -2.84 14.33
C ALA A 152 -6.59 -3.34 15.33
N ASP A 153 -6.17 -4.30 16.14
CA ASP A 153 -6.96 -4.84 17.21
C ASP A 153 -6.89 -3.83 18.37
N PHE A 154 -7.62 -2.73 18.18
CA PHE A 154 -7.83 -1.67 19.19
C PHE A 154 -8.50 -2.22 20.45
N ALA A 155 -8.98 -3.47 20.45
CA ALA A 155 -9.47 -4.14 21.64
C ALA A 155 -8.40 -4.21 22.74
N SER A 156 -7.12 -4.34 22.38
CA SER A 156 -6.02 -4.35 23.35
C SER A 156 -5.78 -2.97 24.02
N MET A 157 -6.14 -1.87 23.34
CA MET A 157 -6.00 -0.50 23.85
C MET A 157 -7.19 -0.03 24.68
N THR A 158 -8.35 -0.70 24.55
CA THR A 158 -9.58 -0.39 25.29
C THR A 158 -9.90 -1.42 26.38
N ALA A 159 -9.13 -2.50 26.46
CA ALA A 159 -9.26 -3.48 27.52
C ALA A 159 -9.00 -2.82 28.88
N PRO A 160 -9.98 -2.85 29.82
CA PRO A 160 -9.77 -2.33 31.16
C PRO A 160 -8.63 -3.12 31.82
N ARG A 161 -7.65 -2.39 32.35
CA ARG A 161 -6.54 -2.96 33.12
C ARG A 161 -7.11 -3.87 34.21
N PRO A 162 -6.66 -5.13 34.36
CA PRO A 162 -7.11 -5.98 35.45
C PRO A 162 -6.86 -5.25 36.77
N GLN A 163 -7.92 -4.99 37.53
CA GLN A 163 -7.78 -4.45 38.87
C GLN A 163 -6.89 -5.42 39.66
N ALA A 164 -5.77 -4.91 40.16
CA ALA A 164 -4.94 -5.66 41.09
C ALA A 164 -5.83 -6.05 42.26
N SER A 165 -6.11 -7.35 42.39
CA SER A 165 -6.88 -7.90 43.50
C SER A 165 -6.32 -7.37 44.80
N ALA A 166 -7.12 -6.53 45.48
CA ALA A 166 -6.85 -6.11 46.84
C ALA A 166 -6.67 -7.38 47.67
N LYS A 167 -5.43 -7.65 48.10
CA LYS A 167 -5.19 -8.64 49.14
C LYS A 167 -5.98 -8.19 50.36
N GLY A 168 -7.07 -8.90 50.61
CA GLY A 168 -7.94 -8.72 51.76
C GLY A 168 -7.13 -8.75 53.05
N GLY A 169 -7.43 -7.79 53.91
CA GLY A 169 -7.00 -7.82 55.29
C GLY A 169 -7.68 -8.97 56.05
N THR A 170 -6.85 -9.61 56.88
CA THR A 170 -7.04 -9.87 58.32
C THR A 170 -8.25 -10.70 58.79
N PRO A 171 -8.14 -11.46 59.90
CA PRO A 171 -7.58 -11.05 61.21
C PRO A 171 -6.26 -11.70 61.59
#